data_AF-A0A926ZY97-F1
#
_entry.id   AF-A0A926ZY97-F1
#
_cell.length_a   1.000
_cell.length_b   1.000
_cell.length_c   1.000
_cell.angle_alpha   90.00
_cell.angle_beta   90.00
_cell.angle_gamma   90.00
#
_symmetry.space_group_name_H-M   'P 1'
#
loop_
_entity.id
_entity.type
_entity.pdbx_description
1 polymer ?
#
loop_
_entity_poly.entity_id
_entity_poly.type
_entity_poly.pdbx_seq_one_letter_code
_entity_poly.pdbx_strand_id
1 'polypeptide(L)'
;MTAPRIAKPTVAFVDDYCEEYRDIFAEVRSFEAFKHLHLGMVSEVKRKSLPAIAKVTGLPNAQSLQQFLVKSPWSAGALRQRRIELILSLLRGRKLVLVIDETGDRMSGDN
;
A
#
# COMPACT_ATOMS: atom_id res chain seq x y z
N MET A 1 -18.22 -17.86 13.88
CA MET A 1 -17.17 -17.05 13.21
C MET A 1 -17.20 -15.67 13.84
N THR A 2 -16.12 -15.25 14.49
CA THR A 2 -16.03 -13.93 15.14
C THR A 2 -15.86 -12.85 14.08
N ALA A 3 -16.61 -11.75 14.18
CA ALA A 3 -16.47 -10.64 13.25
C ALA A 3 -15.01 -10.11 13.27
N PRO A 4 -14.41 -9.82 12.11
CA PRO A 4 -13.07 -9.27 12.06
C PRO A 4 -13.03 -7.93 12.81
N ARG A 5 -11.98 -7.74 13.62
CA ARG A 5 -11.78 -6.48 14.36
C ARG A 5 -11.63 -5.30 13.38
N ILE A 6 -11.95 -4.10 13.85
CA ILE A 6 -11.74 -2.88 13.06
C ILE A 6 -10.24 -2.57 12.96
N ALA A 7 -9.81 -2.07 11.81
CA ALA A 7 -8.44 -1.62 11.60
C ALA A 7 -8.15 -0.35 12.40
N LYS A 8 -6.95 -0.25 12.97
CA LYS A 8 -6.53 0.96 13.67
C LYS A 8 -6.43 2.15 12.71
N PRO A 9 -6.91 3.34 13.10
CA PRO A 9 -6.76 4.54 12.28
C PRO A 9 -5.30 5.02 12.25
N THR A 10 -4.92 5.72 11.18
CA THR A 10 -3.63 6.43 11.04
C THR A 10 -3.87 7.93 10.80
N VAL A 11 -3.57 8.43 9.59
CA VAL A 11 -3.88 9.80 9.14
C VAL A 11 -5.09 9.71 8.21
N ALA A 12 -6.14 10.49 8.50
CA ALA A 12 -7.44 10.39 7.82
C ALA A 12 -7.34 10.35 6.28
N PHE A 13 -6.58 11.26 5.66
CA PHE A 13 -6.40 11.28 4.21
C PHE A 13 -5.80 9.98 3.63
N VAL A 14 -4.85 9.36 4.35
CA VAL A 14 -4.27 8.06 3.94
C VAL A 14 -5.26 6.93 4.18
N ASP A 15 -5.96 6.97 5.32
CA ASP A 15 -6.98 6.00 5.67
C ASP A 15 -8.10 5.97 4.62
N ASP A 16 -8.65 7.13 4.27
CA ASP A 16 -9.72 7.30 3.28
C ASP A 16 -9.29 6.75 1.91
N TYR A 17 -8.07 7.07 1.48
CA TYR A 17 -7.51 6.49 0.25
C TYR A 17 -7.38 4.96 0.33
N CYS A 18 -6.96 4.43 1.47
CA CYS A 18 -6.75 3.00 1.65
C CYS A 18 -8.07 2.22 1.73
N GLU A 19 -9.16 2.80 2.24
CA GLU A 19 -10.47 2.12 2.33
C GLU A 19 -11.00 1.65 0.97
N GLU A 20 -10.67 2.35 -0.12
CA GLU A 20 -10.99 1.93 -1.51
C GLU A 20 -10.37 0.58 -1.93
N TYR A 21 -9.46 0.04 -1.10
CA TYR A 21 -8.77 -1.23 -1.31
C TYR A 21 -9.07 -2.27 -0.21
N ARG A 22 -9.94 -1.96 0.75
CA ARG A 22 -10.14 -2.77 1.96
C ARG A 22 -10.49 -4.23 1.66
N ASP A 23 -11.34 -4.44 0.65
CA ASP A 23 -11.87 -5.74 0.22
C ASP A 23 -10.80 -6.66 -0.39
N ILE A 24 -9.65 -6.12 -0.79
CA ILE A 24 -8.51 -6.90 -1.31
C ILE A 24 -7.81 -7.69 -0.18
N PHE A 25 -7.98 -7.25 1.06
CA PHE A 25 -7.26 -7.81 2.20
C PHE A 25 -8.18 -8.64 3.10
N ALA A 26 -8.04 -9.96 3.03
CA ALA A 26 -8.75 -10.90 3.91
C ALA A 26 -8.46 -10.62 5.40
N GLU A 27 -7.21 -10.28 5.71
CA GLU A 27 -6.77 -10.03 7.08
C GLU A 27 -6.71 -8.54 7.42
N VAL A 28 -7.23 -8.19 8.60
CA VAL A 28 -7.18 -6.81 9.12
C VAL A 28 -5.74 -6.33 9.31
N ARG A 29 -4.84 -7.23 9.73
CA ARG A 29 -3.41 -6.90 9.96
C ARG A 29 -2.70 -6.53 8.66
N SER A 30 -3.02 -7.21 7.57
CA SER A 30 -2.47 -6.89 6.25
C SER A 30 -2.92 -5.52 5.78
N PHE A 31 -4.17 -5.16 6.04
CA PHE A 31 -4.69 -3.85 5.70
C PHE A 31 -4.10 -2.73 6.57
N GLU A 32 -3.90 -2.96 7.86
CA GLU A 32 -3.17 -2.00 8.70
C GLU A 32 -1.74 -1.80 8.19
N ALA A 33 -1.04 -2.88 7.83
CA ALA A 33 0.29 -2.78 7.25
C ALA A 33 0.28 -2.03 5.90
N PHE A 34 -0.76 -2.21 5.08
CA PHE A 34 -0.97 -1.45 3.84
C PHE A 34 -1.13 0.05 4.09
N LYS A 35 -1.92 0.44 5.11
CA LYS A 35 -2.09 1.85 5.53
C LYS A 35 -0.77 2.45 5.99
N HIS A 36 -0.04 1.75 6.87
CA HIS A 36 1.27 2.19 7.35
C HIS A 36 2.29 2.28 6.21
N LEU A 37 2.26 1.37 5.24
CA LEU A 37 3.14 1.44 4.08
C LEU A 37 2.86 2.72 3.27
N HIS A 38 1.60 3.03 2.97
CA HIS A 38 1.23 4.27 2.25
C HIS A 38 1.66 5.52 3.00
N LEU A 39 1.37 5.59 4.31
CA LEU A 39 1.79 6.70 5.16
C LEU A 39 3.32 6.88 5.13
N GLY A 40 4.07 5.79 5.21
CA GLY A 40 5.52 5.79 5.07
C GLY A 40 5.98 6.30 3.71
N MET A 41 5.31 5.89 2.63
CA MET A 41 5.64 6.27 1.25
C MET A 41 5.40 7.74 0.96
N VAL A 42 4.41 8.38 1.59
CA VAL A 42 4.17 9.83 1.44
C VAL A 42 4.93 10.70 2.46
N SER A 43 5.54 10.11 3.49
CA SER A 43 6.32 10.85 4.48
C SER A 43 7.59 11.51 3.89
N GLU A 44 8.19 12.46 4.61
CA GLU A 44 9.43 13.14 4.19
C GLU A 44 10.71 12.32 4.42
N VAL A 45 10.61 11.05 4.85
CA VAL A 45 11.78 10.23 5.15
C VAL A 45 12.64 10.03 3.89
N LYS A 46 13.93 10.35 3.97
CA LYS A 46 14.83 10.28 2.80
C LYS A 46 15.01 8.87 2.23
N ARG A 47 15.06 7.84 3.09
CA ARG A 47 15.23 6.43 2.70
C ARG A 47 14.02 5.61 3.13
N LYS A 48 13.27 5.09 2.15
CA LYS A 48 12.00 4.38 2.34
C LYS A 48 12.18 2.89 2.66
N SER A 49 13.13 2.54 3.53
CA SER A 49 13.29 1.16 3.99
C SER A 49 12.16 0.78 4.96
N LEU A 50 11.83 -0.52 5.08
CA LEU A 50 10.79 -0.97 6.01
C LEU A 50 11.05 -0.54 7.47
N PRO A 51 12.29 -0.59 8.00
CA PRO A 51 12.58 -0.05 9.33
C PRO A 51 12.37 1.46 9.45
N ALA A 52 12.73 2.23 8.42
CA ALA A 52 12.52 3.68 8.42
C ALA A 52 11.03 4.04 8.36
N ILE A 53 10.26 3.32 7.54
CA ILE A 53 8.80 3.46 7.46
C ILE A 53 8.16 3.07 8.80
N ALA A 54 8.56 1.96 9.41
CA ALA A 54 8.04 1.57 10.71
C ALA A 54 8.28 2.66 11.76
N LYS A 55 9.50 3.20 11.81
CA LYS A 55 9.87 4.28 12.73
C LYS A 55 9.03 5.54 12.53
N VAL A 56 8.90 6.03 11.29
CA VAL A 56 8.17 7.29 11.02
C VAL A 56 6.66 7.15 11.17
N THR A 57 6.12 5.94 11.03
CA THR A 57 4.68 5.67 11.14
C THR A 57 4.25 5.16 12.51
N GLY A 58 5.16 5.13 13.48
CA GLY A 58 4.85 4.74 14.87
C GLY A 58 4.67 3.23 15.09
N LEU A 59 5.11 2.38 14.16
CA LEU A 59 5.13 0.93 14.36
C LEU A 59 6.31 0.53 15.25
N PRO A 60 6.15 -0.51 16.11
CA PRO A 60 7.21 -0.93 17.03
C PRO A 60 8.43 -1.50 16.29
N ASN A 61 8.21 -2.16 15.14
CA ASN A 61 9.24 -2.72 14.30
C ASN A 61 8.72 -2.91 12.86
N ALA A 62 9.61 -3.36 11.96
CA ALA A 62 9.30 -3.58 10.55
C ALA A 62 8.59 -4.92 10.24
N GLN A 63 8.35 -5.77 11.25
CA GLN A 63 7.90 -7.14 11.03
C GLN A 63 6.53 -7.19 10.34
N SER A 64 5.58 -6.34 10.75
CA SER A 64 4.26 -6.27 10.12
C SER A 64 4.36 -5.91 8.63
N LEU A 65 5.20 -4.95 8.28
CA LEU A 65 5.43 -4.52 6.89
C LEU A 65 6.13 -5.60 6.07
N GLN A 66 7.11 -6.30 6.65
CA GLN A 66 7.78 -7.41 5.98
C GLN A 66 6.84 -8.60 5.73
N GLN A 67 6.05 -9.00 6.74
CA GLN A 67 5.05 -10.06 6.58
C GLN A 67 4.01 -9.67 5.53
N PHE A 68 3.60 -8.40 5.51
CA PHE A 68 2.69 -7.88 4.51
C PHE A 68 3.21 -8.05 3.08
N LEU A 69 4.48 -7.74 2.82
CA LEU A 69 5.06 -7.85 1.48
C LEU A 69 5.39 -9.28 1.06
N VAL A 70 5.76 -10.15 2.00
CA VAL A 70 6.31 -11.49 1.69
C VAL A 70 5.26 -12.59 1.81
N LYS A 71 4.39 -12.54 2.82
CA LYS A 71 3.53 -13.67 3.20
C LYS A 71 2.04 -13.40 3.10
N SER A 72 1.62 -12.14 3.11
CA SER A 72 0.20 -11.84 3.16
C SER A 72 -0.50 -12.25 1.86
N PRO A 73 -1.68 -12.89 1.94
CA PRO A 73 -2.42 -13.36 0.76
C PRO A 73 -3.24 -12.22 0.14
N TRP A 74 -2.59 -11.29 -0.56
CA TRP A 74 -3.26 -10.27 -1.37
C TRP A 74 -2.74 -10.30 -2.82
N SER A 75 -3.56 -9.86 -3.77
CA SER A 75 -3.22 -9.87 -5.20
C SER A 75 -2.69 -8.52 -5.65
N ALA A 76 -1.44 -8.48 -6.10
CA ALA A 76 -0.86 -7.30 -6.74
C ALA A 76 -1.61 -6.92 -8.04
N GLY A 77 -2.14 -7.91 -8.76
CA GLY A 77 -2.97 -7.68 -9.93
C GLY A 77 -4.27 -6.97 -9.57
N ALA A 78 -4.99 -7.46 -8.55
CA ALA A 78 -6.24 -6.84 -8.08
C ALA A 78 -6.01 -5.40 -7.59
N LEU A 79 -4.93 -5.16 -6.85
CA LEU A 79 -4.57 -3.83 -6.37
C LEU A 79 -4.28 -2.86 -7.53
N ARG A 80 -3.50 -3.30 -8.53
CA ARG A 80 -3.22 -2.48 -9.73
C ARG A 80 -4.50 -2.18 -10.52
N GLN A 81 -5.36 -3.17 -10.68
CA GLN A 81 -6.63 -3.03 -11.38
C GLN A 81 -7.54 -2.01 -10.67
N ARG A 82 -7.76 -2.16 -9.36
CA ARG A 82 -8.54 -1.21 -8.55
C ARG A 82 -7.97 0.21 -8.64
N ARG A 83 -6.64 0.36 -8.59
CA ARG A 83 -5.99 1.67 -8.74
C ARG A 83 -6.32 2.34 -10.07
N ILE A 84 -6.27 1.58 -11.18
CA ILE A 84 -6.60 2.10 -12.51
C ILE A 84 -8.08 2.51 -12.57
N GLU A 85 -8.98 1.68 -12.05
CA GLU A 85 -10.42 1.96 -11.99
C GLU A 85 -10.72 3.26 -11.23
N LEU A 86 -10.08 3.47 -10.08
CA LEU A 86 -10.21 4.70 -9.29
C LEU A 86 -9.72 5.93 -10.07
N ILE A 87 -8.56 5.83 -10.72
CA ILE A 87 -8.02 6.92 -11.54
C ILE A 87 -8.99 7.26 -12.68
N LEU A 88 -9.49 6.27 -13.42
CA LEU A 88 -10.42 6.48 -14.53
C LEU A 88 -11.75 7.08 -14.06
N SER A 89 -12.27 6.62 -12.92
CA SER A 89 -13.45 7.17 -12.25
C SER A 89 -13.27 8.67 -11.95
N LEU A 90 -12.14 9.05 -11.34
CA LEU A 90 -11.82 10.44 -11.01
C LEU A 90 -11.61 11.33 -12.25
N LEU A 91 -11.12 10.75 -13.35
CA LEU A 91 -10.93 11.48 -14.60
C LEU A 91 -12.24 11.81 -15.30
N ARG A 92 -13.32 11.06 -15.08
CA ARG A 92 -14.67 11.33 -15.64
C ARG A 92 -14.65 11.57 -17.17
N GLY A 93 -13.86 10.78 -17.89
CA GLY A 93 -13.73 10.89 -19.35
C GLY A 93 -12.95 12.10 -19.85
N ARG A 94 -12.27 12.87 -18.98
CA ARG A 94 -11.37 13.95 -19.39
C ARG A 94 -10.23 13.39 -20.25
N LYS A 95 -9.86 14.12 -21.30
CA LYS A 95 -8.69 13.81 -22.13
C LYS A 95 -7.43 13.84 -21.27
N LEU A 96 -6.54 12.89 -21.51
CA LEU A 96 -5.30 12.69 -20.77
C LEU A 96 -4.15 12.44 -21.73
N VAL A 97 -2.95 12.80 -21.30
CA VAL A 97 -1.71 12.45 -21.99
C VAL A 97 -1.14 11.22 -21.26
N LEU A 98 -1.07 10.09 -21.97
CA LEU A 98 -0.44 8.88 -21.45
C LEU A 98 1.06 8.95 -21.75
N VAL A 99 1.86 8.95 -20.69
CA VAL A 99 3.32 8.84 -20.78
C VAL A 99 3.69 7.40 -20.46
N ILE A 100 4.34 6.73 -21.41
CA ILE A 100 4.86 5.37 -21.25
C ILE A 100 6.38 5.48 -21.31
N ASP A 101 7.03 5.00 -20.26
CA ASP A 101 8.48 4.88 -20.17
C ASP A 101 8.81 3.48 -19.64
N GLU A 102 9.87 2.88 -20.15
CA GLU A 102 10.36 1.60 -19.66
C GLU A 102 11.57 1.85 -18.75
N THR A 103 11.37 1.65 -17.45
CA THR A 103 12.47 1.68 -16.48
C THR A 103 12.78 0.24 -16.05
N GLY A 104 13.99 -0.23 -16.34
CA GLY A 104 14.49 -1.51 -15.84
C GLY A 104 15.17 -1.33 -14.49
N ASP A 105 14.71 -2.05 -13.47
CA ASP A 105 15.41 -2.13 -12.18
C ASP A 105 16.29 -3.38 -12.19
N ARG A 106 17.59 -3.22 -12.44
CA ARG A 106 18.55 -4.34 -12.39
C ARG A 106 18.78 -4.71 -10.93
N MET A 107 17.96 -5.62 -10.42
CA MET A 107 18.21 -6.27 -9.14
C MET A 107 19.36 -7.26 -9.32
N SER A 108 20.56 -6.92 -8.83
CA SER A 108 21.66 -7.89 -8.70
C SER A 108 21.36 -8.78 -7.49
N GLY A 109 20.57 -9.83 -7.70
CA GLY A 109 20.42 -10.91 -6.73
C GLY A 109 21.32 -12.07 -7.14
N ASP A 110 22.30 -12.42 -6.30
CA ASP A 110 23.00 -13.70 -6.42
C ASP A 110 22.01 -14.84 -6.13
N ASN A 111 22.02 -15.86 -6.99
CA ASN A 111 21.29 -17.13 -6.82
C ASN A 111 21.91 -18.01 -5.74
#